data_AF-E9SEU2-F1
#
_entry.id   AF-E9SEU2-F1
#
_cell.length_a   1.000
_cell.length_b   1.000
_cell.length_c   1.000
_cell.angle_alpha   90.00
_cell.angle_beta   90.00
_cell.angle_gamma   90.00
#
_symmetry.space_group_name_H-M   'P 1'
#
loop_
_entity.id
_entity.type
_entity.pdbx_description
1 polymer ?
#
loop_
_entity_poly.entity_id
_entity_poly.type
_entity_poly.pdbx_seq_one_letter_code
_entity_poly.pdbx_strand_id
1 'polypeptide(L)'
;MSHYSLFAIGFENEEELEEMMSFYDENLKTIPHVYKTKEYIIQLGKKKYKEKCRLIEFYSTEPEKTIEEYGVYVKELYENRDKDGMFNYYKDPEDYYKWFVSGQKTDRNGNLLSNDNPNSKWDYYSVERETTIGELKKEFENARRNFDPSRYEYIWDTVVNGTKPEKMDLNHFMLLWNVPSKEKMLELYKTKEEYISFQRNMFCPSYSVLLPEGWFEPGTVVSFGMSTASADEEHIFRKDYYKNFIEPFSDDTIVYVIDCHI
;
A
#
# COMPACT_ATOMS: atom_id res chain seq x y z
N MET A 1 -9.96 9.30 6.21
CA MET A 1 -10.50 7.97 5.88
C MET A 1 -9.83 7.53 4.62
N SER A 2 -9.29 6.32 4.64
CA SER A 2 -8.67 5.71 3.48
C SER A 2 -9.70 4.83 2.81
N HIS A 3 -9.73 4.85 1.48
CA HIS A 3 -10.64 4.03 0.71
C HIS A 3 -9.97 3.57 -0.58
N TYR A 4 -10.48 2.48 -1.14
CA TYR A 4 -10.04 1.93 -2.41
C TYR A 4 -11.22 1.29 -3.12
N SER A 5 -11.18 1.30 -4.45
CA SER A 5 -12.18 0.64 -5.27
C SER A 5 -11.91 -0.86 -5.38
N LEU A 6 -12.98 -1.65 -5.27
CA LEU A 6 -13.04 -3.09 -5.46
C LEU A 6 -14.01 -3.41 -6.60
N PHE A 7 -13.63 -4.33 -7.48
CA PHE A 7 -14.56 -4.96 -8.41
C PHE A 7 -14.88 -6.37 -7.94
N ALA A 8 -16.16 -6.65 -7.64
CA ALA A 8 -16.62 -8.01 -7.38
C ALA A 8 -17.29 -8.55 -8.64
N ILE A 9 -16.74 -9.61 -9.23
CA ILE A 9 -17.10 -10.11 -10.57
C ILE A 9 -17.62 -11.54 -10.47
N GLY A 10 -18.73 -11.82 -11.13
CA GLY A 10 -19.25 -13.19 -11.27
C GLY A 10 -20.09 -13.69 -10.10
N PHE A 11 -20.60 -12.80 -9.26
CA PHE A 11 -21.61 -13.09 -8.24
C PHE A 11 -23.01 -13.02 -8.87
N GLU A 12 -23.87 -13.99 -8.59
CA GLU A 12 -25.22 -14.07 -9.17
C GLU A 12 -26.17 -13.01 -8.60
N ASN A 13 -25.92 -12.56 -7.36
CA ASN A 13 -26.72 -11.58 -6.65
C ASN A 13 -25.96 -10.97 -5.45
N GLU A 14 -26.55 -9.94 -4.83
CA GLU A 14 -25.99 -9.26 -3.66
C GLU A 14 -25.88 -10.16 -2.41
N GLU A 15 -26.69 -11.22 -2.27
CA GLU A 15 -26.61 -12.13 -1.12
C GLU A 15 -25.32 -12.98 -1.16
N GLU A 16 -24.98 -13.50 -2.34
CA GLU A 16 -23.72 -14.22 -2.56
C GLU A 16 -22.50 -13.30 -2.37
N LEU A 17 -22.60 -12.05 -2.84
CA LEU A 17 -21.59 -11.03 -2.62
C LEU A 17 -21.41 -10.75 -1.12
N GLU A 18 -22.49 -10.53 -0.38
CA GLU A 18 -22.45 -10.23 1.06
C GLU A 18 -21.85 -11.39 1.86
N GLU A 19 -22.22 -12.63 1.54
CA GLU A 19 -21.62 -13.82 2.16
C GLU A 19 -20.10 -13.82 1.97
N MET A 20 -19.63 -13.59 0.74
CA MET A 20 -18.20 -13.55 0.45
C MET A 20 -17.49 -12.36 1.11
N MET A 21 -18.11 -11.17 1.08
CA MET A 21 -17.56 -9.96 1.70
C MET A 21 -17.41 -10.11 3.21
N SER A 22 -18.33 -10.81 3.88
CA SER A 22 -18.32 -11.01 5.34
C SER A 22 -17.05 -11.68 5.86
N PHE A 23 -16.36 -12.50 5.04
CA PHE A 23 -15.08 -13.10 5.39
C PHE A 23 -13.96 -12.08 5.57
N TYR A 24 -14.11 -10.89 5.01
CA TYR A 24 -13.12 -9.82 4.97
C TYR A 24 -13.49 -8.61 5.87
N ASP A 25 -14.57 -8.69 6.64
CA ASP A 25 -14.96 -7.66 7.62
C ASP A 25 -13.92 -7.57 8.76
N GLU A 26 -13.35 -6.39 9.00
CA GLU A 26 -12.44 -6.14 10.12
C GLU A 26 -13.11 -6.42 11.49
N ASN A 27 -14.42 -6.18 11.58
CA ASN A 27 -15.19 -6.35 12.80
C ASN A 27 -15.49 -7.83 13.11
N LEU A 28 -15.23 -8.74 12.17
CA LEU A 28 -15.38 -10.18 12.38
C LEU A 28 -14.41 -10.66 13.46
N LYS A 29 -14.95 -10.96 14.66
CA LYS A 29 -14.13 -11.49 15.75
C LYS A 29 -13.77 -12.95 15.50
N THR A 30 -12.47 -13.22 15.50
CA THR A 30 -11.92 -14.55 15.29
C THR A 30 -11.42 -15.16 16.60
N ILE A 31 -11.21 -16.48 16.59
CA ILE A 31 -10.50 -17.16 17.67
C ILE A 31 -9.08 -16.58 17.80
N PRO A 32 -8.51 -16.51 19.03
CA PRO A 32 -7.16 -16.00 19.22
C PRO A 32 -6.15 -16.72 18.32
N HIS A 33 -5.40 -15.97 17.54
CA HIS A 33 -4.36 -16.48 16.66
C HIS A 33 -3.07 -15.69 16.83
N VAL A 34 -1.94 -16.27 16.38
CA VAL A 34 -0.64 -15.60 16.43
C VAL A 34 -0.61 -14.49 15.39
N TYR A 35 -0.64 -13.24 15.84
CA TYR A 35 -0.51 -12.06 14.99
C TYR A 35 0.94 -11.80 14.62
N LYS A 36 1.85 -11.87 15.60
CA LYS A 36 3.30 -11.73 15.39
C LYS A 36 4.07 -12.68 16.28
N THR A 37 5.07 -13.35 15.72
CA THR A 37 5.96 -14.21 16.52
C THR A 37 6.90 -13.36 17.36
N LYS A 38 7.36 -13.91 18.49
CA LYS A 38 8.39 -13.26 19.31
C LYS A 38 9.65 -12.98 18.50
N GLU A 39 10.07 -13.94 17.67
CA GLU A 39 11.24 -13.82 16.81
C GLU A 39 11.10 -12.63 15.85
N TYR A 40 9.93 -12.48 15.22
CA TYR A 40 9.65 -11.35 14.33
C TYR A 40 9.79 -10.00 15.06
N ILE A 41 9.19 -9.89 16.26
CA ILE A 41 9.22 -8.64 17.05
C ILE A 41 10.66 -8.31 17.46
N ILE A 42 11.45 -9.31 17.87
CA ILE A 42 12.87 -9.12 18.21
C ILE A 42 13.68 -8.69 16.99
N GLN A 43 13.44 -9.26 15.80
CA GLN A 43 14.13 -8.85 14.58
C GLN A 43 13.77 -7.42 14.17
N LEU A 44 12.51 -7.01 14.34
CA LEU A 44 12.10 -5.63 14.15
C LEU A 44 12.83 -4.70 15.14
N GLY A 45 12.93 -5.11 16.41
CA GLY A 45 13.69 -4.41 17.44
C GLY A 45 15.17 -4.24 17.06
N LYS A 46 15.82 -5.31 16.56
CA LYS A 46 17.21 -5.26 16.06
C LYS A 46 17.38 -4.25 14.92
N LYS A 47 16.48 -4.27 13.93
CA LYS A 47 16.54 -3.35 12.79
C LYS A 47 16.40 -1.90 13.24
N LYS A 48 15.39 -1.61 14.06
CA LYS A 48 15.16 -0.25 14.56
C LYS A 48 16.28 0.21 15.51
N TYR A 49 16.83 -0.68 16.33
CA TYR A 49 17.98 -0.37 17.20
C TYR A 49 19.21 0.02 16.39
N LYS A 50 19.53 -0.76 15.37
CA LYS A 50 20.67 -0.49 14.47
C LYS A 50 20.54 0.87 13.80
N GLU A 51 19.35 1.20 13.30
CA GLU A 51 19.10 2.50 12.69
C GLU A 51 19.21 3.65 13.69
N LYS A 52 18.68 3.48 14.91
CA LYS A 52 18.87 4.44 16.01
C LYS A 52 20.36 4.70 16.27
N CYS A 53 21.17 3.66 16.43
CA CYS A 53 22.61 3.80 16.68
C CYS A 53 23.31 4.56 15.55
N ARG A 54 22.98 4.23 14.29
CA ARG A 54 23.52 4.90 13.11
C ARG A 54 23.20 6.39 13.10
N LEU A 55 21.94 6.75 13.36
CA LEU A 55 21.52 8.16 13.38
C LEU A 55 22.17 8.95 14.51
N ILE A 56 22.33 8.34 15.70
CA ILE A 56 23.04 8.94 16.84
C ILE A 56 24.52 9.18 16.49
N GLU A 57 25.17 8.21 15.85
CA GLU A 57 26.56 8.32 15.41
C GLU A 57 26.72 9.45 14.38
N PHE A 58 25.88 9.47 13.35
CA PHE A 58 25.90 10.53 12.32
C PHE A 58 25.67 11.92 12.91
N TYR A 59 24.70 12.06 13.81
CA TYR A 59 24.45 13.33 14.48
C TYR A 59 25.65 13.76 15.34
N SER A 60 26.33 12.82 15.99
CA SER A 60 27.51 13.11 16.81
C SER A 60 28.70 13.64 15.99
N THR A 61 28.80 13.26 14.71
CA THR A 61 29.88 13.67 13.81
C THR A 61 29.53 14.88 12.94
N GLU A 62 28.33 14.91 12.37
CA GLU A 62 27.89 15.90 11.38
C GLU A 62 26.43 16.35 11.68
N PRO A 63 26.18 17.12 12.76
CA PRO A 63 24.82 17.41 13.23
C PRO A 63 23.97 18.18 12.23
N GLU A 64 24.53 19.20 11.58
CA GLU A 64 23.81 20.06 10.63
C GLU A 64 23.36 19.28 9.38
N LYS A 65 24.27 18.51 8.79
CA LYS A 65 24.00 17.65 7.63
C LYS A 65 23.04 16.51 7.97
N THR A 66 23.16 15.93 9.17
CA THR A 66 22.23 14.88 9.62
C THR A 66 20.82 15.44 9.77
N ILE A 67 20.65 16.67 10.26
CA ILE A 67 19.35 17.35 10.32
C ILE A 67 18.83 17.64 8.91
N GLU A 68 19.69 18.04 7.98
CA GLU A 68 19.29 18.29 6.58
C GLU A 68 18.77 17.02 5.90
N GLU A 69 19.46 15.88 6.10
CA GLU A 69 19.14 14.61 5.44
C GLU A 69 17.99 13.84 6.11
N TYR A 70 17.95 13.84 7.45
CA TYR A 70 17.03 13.01 8.23
C TYR A 70 16.03 13.83 9.04
N GLY A 71 16.15 15.15 9.11
CA GLY A 71 15.22 16.02 9.82
C GLY A 71 15.56 16.26 11.29
N VAL A 72 14.85 17.21 11.91
CA VAL A 72 15.11 17.69 13.27
C VAL A 72 14.88 16.64 14.36
N TYR A 73 14.11 15.58 14.10
CA TYR A 73 13.86 14.52 15.09
C TYR A 73 15.14 13.79 15.51
N VAL A 74 16.18 13.76 14.66
CA VAL A 74 17.45 13.10 15.00
C VAL A 74 18.15 13.81 16.16
N LYS A 75 17.97 15.13 16.29
CA LYS A 75 18.45 15.88 17.46
C LYS A 75 17.79 15.36 18.74
N GLU A 76 16.47 15.20 18.75
CA GLU A 76 15.75 14.66 19.91
C GLU A 76 16.22 13.24 20.24
N LEU A 77 16.43 12.41 19.22
CA LEU A 77 16.95 11.06 19.38
C LEU A 77 18.33 11.05 20.06
N TYR A 78 19.22 11.96 19.64
CA TYR A 78 20.56 12.11 20.20
C TYR A 78 20.53 12.65 21.64
N GLU A 79 19.75 13.69 21.91
CA GLU A 79 19.62 14.31 23.24
C GLU A 79 19.03 13.36 24.28
N ASN A 80 18.19 12.42 23.85
CA ASN A 80 17.53 11.45 24.72
C ASN A 80 18.14 10.03 24.62
N ARG A 81 19.33 9.87 24.02
CA ARG A 81 19.96 8.56 23.77
C ARG A 81 20.15 7.69 25.03
N ASP A 82 20.32 8.34 26.18
CA ASP A 82 20.56 7.72 27.49
C ASP A 82 19.27 7.56 28.33
N LYS A 83 18.10 7.98 27.81
CA LYS A 83 16.82 7.86 28.51
C LYS A 83 16.14 6.53 28.17
N ASP A 84 15.69 5.85 29.21
CA ASP A 84 15.02 4.55 29.11
C ASP A 84 13.51 4.69 29.18
N GLY A 85 12.77 3.90 28.39
CA GLY A 85 11.32 3.75 28.53
C GLY A 85 10.48 4.92 28.00
N MET A 86 11.10 5.92 27.38
CA MET A 86 10.39 6.93 26.57
C MET A 86 9.98 6.33 25.21
N PHE A 87 8.90 6.85 24.62
CA PHE A 87 8.40 6.43 23.30
C PHE A 87 9.54 6.41 22.25
N ASN A 88 9.83 5.26 21.65
CA ASN A 88 10.96 4.99 20.72
C ASN A 88 12.37 4.87 21.33
N TYR A 89 12.52 4.84 22.66
CA TYR A 89 13.82 4.74 23.34
C TYR A 89 13.94 3.43 24.13
N TYR A 90 14.41 2.39 23.45
CA TYR A 90 14.78 1.09 24.05
C TYR A 90 16.30 0.91 24.01
N LYS A 91 16.83 0.17 24.99
CA LYS A 91 18.27 -0.12 25.17
C LYS A 91 18.78 -1.20 24.24
N ASP A 92 17.91 -2.16 23.97
CA ASP A 92 18.22 -3.36 23.22
C ASP A 92 16.93 -3.94 22.60
N PRO A 93 17.05 -4.95 21.72
CA PRO A 93 15.89 -5.57 21.08
C PRO A 93 14.91 -6.26 22.04
N GLU A 94 15.33 -6.67 23.24
CA GLU A 94 14.44 -7.30 24.23
C GLU A 94 13.59 -6.26 24.97
N ASP A 95 14.15 -5.09 25.28
CA ASP A 95 13.37 -3.96 25.78
C ASP A 95 12.36 -3.47 24.73
N TYR A 96 12.71 -3.51 23.43
CA TYR A 96 11.74 -3.27 22.36
C TYR A 96 10.60 -4.29 22.41
N TYR A 97 10.90 -5.58 22.56
CA TYR A 97 9.89 -6.63 22.66
C TYR A 97 8.94 -6.38 23.85
N LYS A 98 9.49 -6.13 25.06
CA LYS A 98 8.68 -5.85 26.26
C LYS A 98 7.74 -4.65 26.06
N TRP A 99 8.25 -3.57 25.48
CA TRP A 99 7.44 -2.40 25.14
C TRP A 99 6.34 -2.75 24.12
N PHE A 100 6.69 -3.50 23.07
CA PHE A 100 5.78 -3.85 21.99
C PHE A 100 4.59 -4.69 22.46
N VAL A 101 4.83 -5.64 23.37
CA VAL A 101 3.78 -6.53 23.92
C VAL A 101 3.12 -5.98 25.17
N SER A 102 3.54 -4.80 25.66
CA SER A 102 2.98 -4.20 26.87
C SER A 102 1.49 -3.93 26.72
N GLY A 103 0.69 -4.50 27.62
CA GLY A 103 -0.78 -4.39 27.59
C GLY A 103 -1.46 -5.32 26.57
N GLN A 104 -0.70 -6.18 25.90
CA GLN A 104 -1.24 -7.11 24.89
C GLN A 104 -1.18 -8.57 25.39
N LYS A 105 -2.00 -9.43 24.79
CA LYS A 105 -2.04 -10.87 25.13
C LYS A 105 -0.95 -11.63 24.40
N THR A 106 -0.23 -12.50 25.12
CA THR A 106 0.80 -13.36 24.54
C THR A 106 0.54 -14.83 24.86
N ASP A 107 1.03 -15.72 24.00
CA ASP A 107 1.06 -17.16 24.27
C ASP A 107 2.25 -17.56 25.17
N ARG A 108 2.35 -18.86 25.50
CA ARG A 108 3.46 -19.41 26.31
C ARG A 108 4.85 -19.26 25.69
N ASN A 109 4.93 -19.04 24.38
CA ASN A 109 6.19 -18.83 23.64
C ASN A 109 6.53 -17.33 23.55
N GLY A 110 5.65 -16.46 24.04
CA GLY A 110 5.79 -15.00 23.95
C GLY A 110 5.33 -14.43 22.62
N ASN A 111 4.62 -15.20 21.79
CA ASN A 111 4.02 -14.69 20.56
C ASN A 111 2.85 -13.77 20.89
N LEU A 112 2.70 -12.70 20.11
CA LEU A 112 1.60 -11.77 20.25
C LEU A 112 0.32 -12.36 19.63
N LEU A 113 -0.77 -12.34 20.40
CA LEU A 113 -2.07 -12.84 19.98
C LEU A 113 -3.00 -11.71 19.58
N SER A 114 -3.82 -11.94 18.55
CA SER A 114 -4.94 -11.08 18.18
C SER A 114 -6.25 -11.88 18.03
N ASN A 115 -7.37 -11.17 18.18
CA ASN A 115 -8.73 -11.63 17.89
C ASN A 115 -9.32 -10.94 16.66
N ASP A 116 -8.53 -10.12 15.98
CA ASP A 116 -8.96 -9.38 14.79
C ASP A 116 -9.09 -10.35 13.60
N ASN A 117 -9.76 -9.94 12.53
CA ASN A 117 -9.86 -10.78 11.35
C ASN A 117 -8.51 -10.76 10.58
N PRO A 118 -7.75 -11.88 10.49
CA PRO A 118 -6.49 -11.88 9.76
C PRO A 118 -6.68 -11.68 8.25
N ASN A 119 -7.91 -11.86 7.75
CA ASN A 119 -8.28 -11.63 6.37
C ASN A 119 -8.90 -10.25 6.15
N SER A 120 -8.99 -9.38 7.16
CA SER A 120 -9.67 -8.09 7.06
C SER A 120 -9.22 -7.29 5.82
N LYS A 121 -10.17 -6.79 5.03
CA LYS A 121 -9.92 -5.90 3.90
C LYS A 121 -10.63 -4.56 4.04
N TRP A 122 -11.68 -4.50 4.84
CA TRP A 122 -12.49 -3.31 5.00
C TRP A 122 -13.07 -3.18 6.42
N ASP A 123 -13.30 -1.94 6.86
CA ASP A 123 -14.04 -1.63 8.10
C ASP A 123 -15.54 -1.35 7.82
N TYR A 124 -15.83 -0.77 6.66
CA TYR A 124 -17.14 -0.74 6.00
C TYR A 124 -16.97 -0.63 4.47
N TYR A 125 -18.06 -0.86 3.73
CA TYR A 125 -18.06 -0.70 2.27
C TYR A 125 -19.42 -0.22 1.75
N SER A 126 -19.43 0.31 0.54
CA SER A 126 -20.66 0.64 -0.21
C SER A 126 -20.60 0.11 -1.63
N VAL A 127 -21.70 -0.50 -2.08
CA VAL A 127 -21.90 -0.80 -3.50
C VAL A 127 -22.29 0.49 -4.20
N GLU A 128 -21.40 1.04 -5.00
CA GLU A 128 -21.60 2.30 -5.72
C GLU A 128 -22.41 2.10 -7.00
N ARG A 129 -22.17 0.96 -7.67
CA ARG A 129 -22.77 0.65 -8.98
C ARG A 129 -22.75 -0.84 -9.27
N GLU A 130 -23.85 -1.35 -9.81
CA GLU A 130 -23.89 -2.61 -10.56
C GLU A 130 -23.72 -2.33 -12.06
N THR A 131 -22.90 -3.11 -12.75
CA THR A 131 -22.62 -3.01 -14.19
C THR A 131 -22.29 -4.39 -14.75
N THR A 132 -21.81 -4.44 -16.00
CA THR A 132 -21.39 -5.67 -16.67
C THR A 132 -19.97 -5.56 -17.20
N ILE A 133 -19.33 -6.70 -17.43
CA ILE A 133 -18.01 -6.76 -18.08
C ILE A 133 -18.01 -6.08 -19.45
N GLY A 134 -19.09 -6.23 -20.23
CA GLY A 134 -19.24 -5.59 -21.53
C GLY A 134 -19.28 -4.05 -21.46
N GLU A 135 -19.89 -3.50 -20.40
CA GLU A 135 -19.89 -2.07 -20.13
C GLU A 135 -18.50 -1.58 -19.69
N LEU A 136 -17.83 -2.31 -18.79
CA LEU A 136 -16.46 -1.98 -18.37
C LEU A 136 -15.46 -2.00 -19.54
N LYS A 137 -15.57 -2.98 -20.44
CA LYS A 137 -14.75 -3.04 -21.67
C LYS A 137 -14.94 -1.78 -22.52
N LYS A 138 -16.18 -1.30 -22.68
CA LYS A 138 -16.48 -0.04 -23.40
C LYS A 138 -15.90 1.18 -22.67
N GLU A 139 -16.01 1.23 -21.35
CA GLU A 139 -15.40 2.29 -20.53
C GLU A 139 -13.87 2.33 -20.72
N PHE A 140 -13.22 1.17 -20.75
CA PHE A 140 -11.77 1.07 -20.98
C PHE A 140 -11.38 1.51 -22.38
N GLU A 141 -12.13 1.11 -23.41
CA GLU A 141 -11.88 1.60 -24.76
C GLU A 141 -12.04 3.12 -24.85
N ASN A 142 -13.06 3.68 -24.19
CA ASN A 142 -13.30 5.11 -24.18
C ASN A 142 -12.19 5.86 -23.42
N ALA A 143 -11.76 5.36 -22.26
CA ALA A 143 -10.65 5.91 -21.49
C ALA A 143 -9.34 5.89 -22.29
N ARG A 144 -9.06 4.78 -22.99
CA ARG A 144 -7.89 4.66 -23.89
C ARG A 144 -7.93 5.66 -25.04
N ARG A 145 -9.10 5.88 -25.66
CA ARG A 145 -9.26 6.85 -26.77
C ARG A 145 -9.07 8.29 -26.32
N ASN A 146 -9.50 8.62 -25.10
CA ASN A 146 -9.43 9.97 -24.54
C ASN A 146 -8.21 10.20 -23.62
N PHE A 147 -7.23 9.29 -23.65
CA PHE A 147 -6.06 9.37 -22.79
C PHE A 147 -5.17 10.57 -23.16
N ASP A 148 -4.96 11.47 -22.20
CA ASP A 148 -3.99 12.56 -22.31
C ASP A 148 -2.64 12.15 -21.66
N PRO A 149 -1.54 12.05 -22.44
CA PRO A 149 -0.24 11.66 -21.90
C PRO A 149 0.46 12.77 -21.11
N SER A 150 0.01 14.03 -21.19
CA SER A 150 0.75 15.22 -20.71
C SER A 150 1.25 15.10 -19.27
N ARG A 151 0.40 14.62 -18.36
CA ARG A 151 0.73 14.37 -16.95
C ARG A 151 1.86 13.34 -16.80
N TYR A 152 1.81 12.27 -17.55
CA TYR A 152 2.79 11.18 -17.47
C TYR A 152 4.11 11.58 -18.13
N GLU A 153 4.05 12.35 -19.22
CA GLU A 153 5.23 12.96 -19.81
C GLU A 153 5.95 13.85 -18.82
N TYR A 154 5.21 14.73 -18.12
CA TYR A 154 5.74 15.60 -17.09
C TYR A 154 6.43 14.82 -15.95
N ILE A 155 5.79 13.75 -15.46
CA ILE A 155 6.35 12.90 -14.41
C ILE A 155 7.68 12.29 -14.87
N TRP A 156 7.71 11.71 -16.07
CA TRP A 156 8.93 11.09 -16.62
C TRP A 156 10.05 12.13 -16.78
N ASP A 157 9.75 13.29 -17.34
CA ASP A 157 10.75 14.33 -17.57
C ASP A 157 11.29 14.88 -16.24
N THR A 158 10.44 15.00 -15.22
CA THR A 158 10.87 15.48 -13.90
C THR A 158 11.72 14.45 -13.17
N VAL A 159 11.27 13.20 -13.11
CA VAL A 159 11.91 12.16 -12.28
C VAL A 159 13.08 11.48 -12.99
N VAL A 160 12.93 11.15 -14.27
CA VAL A 160 13.95 10.40 -15.02
C VAL A 160 14.94 11.35 -15.70
N ASN A 161 14.44 12.40 -16.36
CA ASN A 161 15.28 13.36 -17.07
C ASN A 161 15.82 14.47 -16.15
N GLY A 162 15.26 14.64 -14.95
CA GLY A 162 15.72 15.64 -13.97
C GLY A 162 15.28 17.07 -14.29
N THR A 163 14.26 17.24 -15.12
CA THR A 163 13.70 18.56 -15.46
C THR A 163 13.07 19.17 -14.21
N LYS A 164 13.58 20.32 -13.76
CA LYS A 164 13.03 21.02 -12.60
C LYS A 164 11.83 21.87 -13.03
N PRO A 165 10.68 21.81 -12.32
CA PRO A 165 9.61 22.75 -12.57
C PRO A 165 10.08 24.17 -12.21
N GLU A 166 9.64 25.17 -12.97
CA GLU A 166 9.92 26.58 -12.68
C GLU A 166 9.38 26.98 -11.29
N LYS A 167 8.28 26.35 -10.86
CA LYS A 167 7.69 26.50 -9.53
C LYS A 167 7.10 25.17 -9.07
N MET A 168 7.47 24.74 -7.86
CA MET A 168 6.83 23.59 -7.20
C MET A 168 5.60 24.09 -6.42
N ASP A 169 4.43 23.95 -7.00
CA ASP A 169 3.16 24.17 -6.30
C ASP A 169 2.58 22.85 -5.77
N LEU A 170 1.45 22.93 -5.05
CA LEU A 170 0.79 21.77 -4.46
C LEU A 170 0.39 20.73 -5.51
N ASN A 171 -0.03 21.14 -6.71
CA ASN A 171 -0.46 20.20 -7.75
C ASN A 171 0.74 19.41 -8.28
N HIS A 172 1.85 20.08 -8.60
CA HIS A 172 3.08 19.41 -9.02
C HIS A 172 3.63 18.47 -7.95
N PHE A 173 3.58 18.91 -6.69
CA PHE A 173 4.01 18.10 -5.57
C PHE A 173 3.14 16.84 -5.40
N MET A 174 1.81 16.99 -5.44
CA MET A 174 0.88 15.86 -5.38
C MET A 174 1.04 14.88 -6.55
N LEU A 175 1.42 15.37 -7.73
CA LEU A 175 1.73 14.53 -8.90
C LEU A 175 2.98 13.66 -8.70
N LEU A 176 3.95 14.14 -7.91
CA LEU A 176 5.25 13.49 -7.72
C LEU A 176 5.35 12.70 -6.40
N TRP A 177 4.41 12.91 -5.46
CA TRP A 177 4.49 12.43 -4.07
C TRP A 177 4.77 10.92 -3.94
N ASN A 178 4.24 10.08 -4.84
CA ASN A 178 4.43 8.62 -4.82
C ASN A 178 5.05 8.06 -6.10
N VAL A 179 5.72 8.90 -6.89
CA VAL A 179 6.38 8.39 -8.11
C VAL A 179 7.64 7.62 -7.71
N PRO A 180 7.87 6.40 -8.24
CA PRO A 180 9.09 5.65 -7.97
C PRO A 180 10.36 6.42 -8.32
N SER A 181 11.49 6.06 -7.70
CA SER A 181 12.79 6.64 -8.05
C SER A 181 13.13 6.45 -9.53
N LYS A 182 14.04 7.27 -10.05
CA LYS A 182 14.54 7.17 -11.43
C LYS A 182 14.98 5.74 -11.78
N GLU A 183 15.76 5.13 -10.91
CA GLU A 183 16.29 3.78 -11.10
C GLU A 183 15.15 2.77 -11.23
N LYS A 184 14.13 2.89 -10.37
CA LYS A 184 12.97 1.98 -10.40
C LYS A 184 12.07 2.23 -11.61
N MET A 185 11.87 3.48 -12.01
CA MET A 185 11.13 3.83 -13.23
C MET A 185 11.80 3.22 -14.47
N LEU A 186 13.13 3.27 -14.56
CA LEU A 186 13.89 2.67 -15.65
C LEU A 186 13.89 1.14 -15.61
N GLU A 187 13.88 0.52 -14.43
CA GLU A 187 13.74 -0.93 -14.28
C GLU A 187 12.36 -1.42 -14.75
N LEU A 188 11.28 -0.75 -14.31
CA LEU A 188 9.91 -1.14 -14.61
C LEU A 188 9.52 -0.91 -16.06
N TYR A 189 9.84 0.27 -16.59
CA TYR A 189 9.31 0.73 -17.87
C TYR A 189 10.35 0.87 -18.96
N LYS A 190 11.65 0.92 -18.65
CA LYS A 190 12.77 1.08 -19.61
C LYS A 190 12.80 2.40 -20.39
N THR A 191 11.69 2.81 -21.00
CA THR A 191 11.56 4.03 -21.81
C THR A 191 10.32 4.85 -21.45
N LYS A 192 10.32 6.12 -21.87
CA LYS A 192 9.18 7.04 -21.71
C LYS A 192 7.94 6.52 -22.43
N GLU A 193 8.13 5.98 -23.64
CA GLU A 193 7.05 5.45 -24.48
C GLU A 193 6.40 4.22 -23.85
N GLU A 194 7.19 3.32 -23.27
CA GLU A 194 6.67 2.14 -22.56
C GLU A 194 5.95 2.54 -21.27
N TYR A 195 6.45 3.53 -20.52
CA TYR A 195 5.74 4.11 -19.38
C TYR A 195 4.39 4.71 -19.78
N ILE A 196 4.35 5.57 -20.80
CA ILE A 196 3.10 6.21 -21.26
C ILE A 196 2.13 5.16 -21.82
N SER A 197 2.63 4.20 -22.59
CA SER A 197 1.83 3.10 -23.13
C SER A 197 1.24 2.25 -22.00
N PHE A 198 2.00 1.98 -20.94
CA PHE A 198 1.52 1.29 -19.76
C PHE A 198 0.35 2.05 -19.12
N GLN A 199 0.50 3.36 -18.88
CA GLN A 199 -0.55 4.18 -18.26
C GLN A 199 -1.81 4.26 -19.12
N ARG A 200 -1.65 4.32 -20.44
CA ARG A 200 -2.77 4.29 -21.40
C ARG A 200 -3.50 2.95 -21.38
N ASN A 201 -2.76 1.85 -21.43
CA ASN A 201 -3.33 0.52 -21.65
C ASN A 201 -3.85 -0.11 -20.34
N MET A 202 -3.30 0.29 -19.19
CA MET A 202 -3.58 -0.25 -17.85
C MET A 202 -4.45 0.69 -17.01
N PHE A 203 -5.43 1.35 -17.63
CA PHE A 203 -6.49 1.99 -16.85
C PHE A 203 -7.15 0.91 -15.98
N CYS A 204 -6.90 0.99 -14.67
CA CYS A 204 -7.30 0.02 -13.67
C CYS A 204 -8.33 0.72 -12.77
N PRO A 205 -9.64 0.49 -12.97
CA PRO A 205 -10.67 1.21 -12.25
C PRO A 205 -10.78 0.78 -10.78
N SER A 206 -10.29 -0.41 -10.44
CA SER A 206 -10.22 -0.91 -9.06
C SER A 206 -8.79 -1.24 -8.65
N TYR A 207 -8.52 -1.12 -7.36
CA TYR A 207 -7.26 -1.54 -6.76
C TYR A 207 -7.23 -3.06 -6.54
N SER A 208 -8.38 -3.63 -6.16
CA SER A 208 -8.56 -5.05 -5.91
C SER A 208 -9.71 -5.63 -6.73
N VAL A 209 -9.74 -6.96 -6.79
CA VAL A 209 -10.79 -7.75 -7.42
C VAL A 209 -11.23 -8.86 -6.47
N LEU A 210 -12.53 -9.04 -6.33
CA LEU A 210 -13.13 -10.16 -5.63
C LEU A 210 -13.79 -11.07 -6.67
N LEU A 211 -13.38 -12.33 -6.69
CA LEU A 211 -13.99 -13.38 -7.50
C LEU A 211 -14.58 -14.45 -6.55
N PRO A 212 -15.43 -15.37 -7.04
CA PRO A 212 -15.95 -16.46 -6.21
C PRO A 212 -14.86 -17.33 -5.56
N GLU A 213 -13.67 -17.40 -6.17
CA GLU A 213 -12.51 -18.10 -5.60
C GLU A 213 -11.75 -17.31 -4.53
N GLY A 214 -11.96 -15.99 -4.40
CA GLY A 214 -11.36 -15.16 -3.35
C GLY A 214 -10.91 -13.77 -3.79
N TRP A 215 -10.18 -13.12 -2.87
CA TRP A 215 -9.72 -11.74 -3.01
C TRP A 215 -8.33 -11.62 -3.66
N PHE A 216 -8.20 -10.71 -4.62
CA PHE A 216 -6.97 -10.42 -5.35
C PHE A 216 -6.60 -8.95 -5.22
N GLU A 217 -5.37 -8.68 -4.77
CA GLU A 217 -4.79 -7.34 -4.64
C GLU A 217 -3.27 -7.41 -4.84
N PRO A 218 -2.61 -6.34 -5.32
CA PRO A 218 -1.15 -6.30 -5.44
C PRO A 218 -0.46 -6.28 -4.07
N GLY A 219 -1.14 -5.76 -3.06
CA GLY A 219 -0.71 -5.72 -1.67
C GLY A 219 -1.86 -5.25 -0.79
N THR A 220 -1.66 -5.31 0.52
CA THR A 220 -2.65 -4.82 1.47
C THR A 220 -2.57 -3.31 1.56
N VAL A 221 -3.71 -2.64 1.43
CA VAL A 221 -3.84 -1.21 1.67
C VAL A 221 -3.86 -0.96 3.17
N VAL A 222 -3.11 0.03 3.62
CA VAL A 222 -3.04 0.48 5.01
C VAL A 222 -3.40 1.96 5.10
N SER A 223 -3.30 2.54 6.30
CA SER A 223 -3.64 3.94 6.57
C SER A 223 -3.07 4.91 5.53
N PHE A 224 -3.87 5.93 5.20
CA PHE A 224 -3.64 6.89 4.11
C PHE A 224 -3.71 6.29 2.70
N GLY A 225 -4.34 5.12 2.54
CA GLY A 225 -4.51 4.47 1.23
C GLY A 225 -3.18 3.95 0.66
N MET A 226 -2.21 3.69 1.53
CA MET A 226 -0.89 3.24 1.13
C MET A 226 -0.89 1.74 0.89
N SER A 227 -0.38 1.30 -0.25
CA SER A 227 -0.20 -0.11 -0.57
C SER A 227 1.08 -0.64 0.10
N THR A 228 1.02 -1.86 0.63
CA THR A 228 2.21 -2.61 1.09
C THR A 228 2.96 -3.30 -0.06
N ALA A 229 2.38 -3.30 -1.26
CA ALA A 229 3.01 -3.86 -2.44
C ALA A 229 4.31 -3.12 -2.80
N SER A 230 5.31 -3.88 -3.21
CA SER A 230 6.45 -3.34 -3.93
C SER A 230 6.01 -2.77 -5.28
N ALA A 231 6.85 -1.92 -5.87
CA ALA A 231 6.57 -1.36 -7.18
C ALA A 231 6.50 -2.43 -8.29
N ASP A 232 7.20 -3.57 -8.13
CA ASP A 232 7.11 -4.70 -9.06
C ASP A 232 5.78 -5.44 -8.94
N GLU A 233 5.30 -5.68 -7.72
CA GLU A 233 4.00 -6.31 -7.47
C GLU A 233 2.85 -5.47 -8.05
N GLU A 234 2.85 -4.15 -7.79
CA GLU A 234 1.90 -3.22 -8.41
C GLU A 234 1.99 -3.25 -9.94
N HIS A 235 3.21 -3.23 -10.47
CA HIS A 235 3.43 -3.23 -11.92
C HIS A 235 2.89 -4.52 -12.56
N ILE A 236 3.21 -5.69 -12.00
CA ILE A 236 2.77 -7.00 -12.52
C ILE A 236 1.25 -7.11 -12.42
N PHE A 237 0.68 -6.81 -11.25
CA PHE A 237 -0.77 -6.89 -11.04
C PHE A 237 -1.51 -6.01 -12.05
N ARG A 238 -1.09 -4.75 -12.19
CA ARG A 238 -1.69 -3.82 -13.17
C ARG A 238 -1.51 -4.32 -14.58
N LYS A 239 -0.29 -4.74 -14.96
CA LYS A 239 0.05 -5.23 -16.30
C LYS A 239 -0.82 -6.41 -16.74
N ASP A 240 -1.09 -7.34 -15.84
CA ASP A 240 -1.86 -8.54 -16.17
C ASP A 240 -3.35 -8.39 -15.81
N TYR A 241 -3.75 -7.26 -15.24
CA TYR A 241 -5.10 -7.01 -14.71
C TYR A 241 -6.20 -7.33 -15.74
N TYR A 242 -6.14 -6.70 -16.91
CA TYR A 242 -7.17 -6.89 -17.94
C TYR A 242 -7.25 -8.35 -18.38
N LYS A 243 -6.09 -8.98 -18.59
CA LYS A 243 -6.00 -10.37 -19.02
C LYS A 243 -6.54 -11.35 -17.97
N ASN A 244 -6.31 -11.06 -16.70
CA ASN A 244 -6.66 -11.98 -15.61
C ASN A 244 -8.10 -11.78 -15.11
N PHE A 245 -8.61 -10.55 -15.15
CA PHE A 245 -9.87 -10.21 -14.46
C PHE A 245 -10.98 -9.70 -15.38
N ILE A 246 -10.69 -9.39 -16.64
CA ILE A 246 -11.67 -8.76 -17.55
C ILE A 246 -11.87 -9.58 -18.82
N GLU A 247 -10.77 -10.00 -19.46
CA GLU A 247 -10.79 -10.84 -20.66
C GLU A 247 -11.48 -12.21 -20.48
N PRO A 248 -11.33 -12.93 -19.34
CA PRO A 248 -11.89 -14.27 -19.19
C PRO A 248 -13.42 -14.31 -19.10
N PHE A 249 -14.06 -13.20 -18.74
CA PHE A 249 -15.50 -13.14 -18.47
C PHE A 249 -16.29 -12.73 -19.72
N SER A 250 -17.50 -13.27 -19.83
CA SER A 250 -18.46 -12.91 -20.87
C SER A 250 -19.01 -11.50 -20.64
N ASP A 251 -19.45 -10.83 -21.71
CA ASP A 251 -19.87 -9.43 -21.63
C ASP A 251 -21.10 -9.19 -20.73
N ASP A 252 -21.92 -10.22 -20.50
CA ASP A 252 -23.10 -10.20 -19.63
C ASP A 252 -22.80 -10.53 -18.15
N THR A 253 -21.55 -10.88 -17.83
CA THR A 253 -21.14 -11.14 -16.44
C THR A 253 -21.32 -9.88 -15.58
N ILE A 254 -22.01 -10.03 -14.45
CA ILE A 254 -22.28 -8.96 -13.48
C ILE A 254 -20.98 -8.54 -12.78
N VAL A 255 -20.85 -7.22 -12.58
CA VAL A 255 -19.80 -6.62 -11.77
C VAL A 255 -20.39 -5.62 -10.79
N TYR A 256 -20.08 -5.79 -9.52
CA TYR A 256 -20.32 -4.79 -8.47
C TYR A 256 -19.08 -3.92 -8.30
N VAL A 257 -19.26 -2.61 -8.47
CA VAL A 257 -18.24 -1.61 -8.19
C VAL A 257 -18.45 -1.12 -6.76
N ILE A 258 -17.45 -1.36 -5.92
CA ILE A 258 -17.54 -1.22 -4.47
C ILE A 258 -16.48 -0.23 -4.00
N ASP A 259 -16.87 0.73 -3.16
CA ASP A 259 -15.93 1.57 -2.40
C ASP A 259 -15.69 0.91 -1.02
N CYS A 260 -14.46 0.49 -0.76
CA CYS A 260 -14.06 -0.15 0.49
C CYS A 260 -13.28 0.83 1.37
N HIS A 261 -13.61 0.90 2.65
CA HIS A 261 -12.94 1.76 3.63
C HIS A 261 -11.99 0.99 4.54
N ILE A 262 -10.97 1.69 5.05
CA ILE A 262 -9.91 1.21 5.97
C ILE A 262 -9.55 2.32 6.97
#